data_AF-A0A843EAK4-F1
#
_entry.id   AF-A0A843EAK4-F1
#
_cell.length_a   1.000
_cell.length_b   1.000
_cell.length_c   1.000
_cell.angle_alpha   90.00
_cell.angle_beta   90.00
_cell.angle_gamma   90.00
#
_symmetry.space_group_name_H-M   'P 1'
#
loop_
_entity.id
_entity.type
_entity.pdbx_description
1 polymer ?
#
loop_
_entity_poly.entity_id
_entity_poly.type
_entity_poly.pdbx_seq_one_letter_code
_entity_poly.pdbx_strand_id
1 'polypeptide(L)'
;FRLAGLRHVFVATPENYQEVLLKAIEDENVGVLAADGKDLDLLAPNVRNKVLDSIQPVVVPVGRGETDLREKVKRAIGVDLYKEG
;
A
#
# COMPACT_ATOMS: atom_id res chain seq x y z
N PHE A 1 -1.17 -22.42 9.32
CA PHE A 1 -0.35 -22.23 8.10
C PHE A 1 0.90 -21.44 8.47
N ARG A 2 2.07 -22.09 8.53
CA ARG A 2 3.36 -21.36 8.55
C ARG A 2 3.64 -21.00 7.08
N LEU A 3 3.26 -19.79 6.69
CA LEU A 3 3.50 -19.28 5.34
C LEU A 3 5.01 -19.27 5.11
N ALA A 4 5.46 -20.16 4.22
CA ALA A 4 6.85 -20.33 3.86
C ALA A 4 7.42 -18.97 3.40
N GLY A 5 8.31 -18.37 4.19
CA GLY A 5 9.04 -17.15 3.82
C GLY A 5 8.63 -15.85 4.51
N LEU A 6 7.61 -15.82 5.37
CA LEU A 6 7.37 -14.66 6.23
C LEU A 6 8.45 -14.63 7.34
N ARG A 7 9.50 -13.82 7.14
CA ARG A 7 10.57 -13.65 8.13
C ARG A 7 10.21 -12.64 9.23
N HIS A 8 9.44 -11.61 8.91
CA HIS A 8 9.12 -10.52 9.83
C HIS A 8 7.65 -10.12 9.73
N VAL A 9 7.02 -9.90 10.88
CA VAL A 9 5.67 -9.34 11.00
C VAL A 9 5.78 -8.07 11.82
N PHE A 10 5.34 -6.96 11.25
CA PHE A 10 5.31 -5.66 11.91
C PHE A 10 3.87 -5.36 12.32
N VAL A 11 3.67 -4.99 13.58
CA VAL A 11 2.37 -4.56 14.09
C VAL A 11 2.44 -3.06 14.30
N ALA A 12 1.56 -2.32 13.64
CA ALA A 12 1.46 -0.88 13.70
C ALA A 12 0.04 -0.44 14.08
N THR A 13 -0.05 0.69 14.76
CA THR A 13 -1.27 1.48 14.94
C THR A 13 -1.27 2.64 13.92
N PRO A 14 -2.42 3.27 13.63
CA PRO A 14 -2.46 4.38 12.68
C PRO A 14 -1.50 5.53 13.00
N GLU A 15 -1.25 5.76 14.30
CA GLU A 15 -0.39 6.83 14.80
C GLU A 15 1.11 6.55 14.59
N ASN A 16 1.52 5.29 14.61
CA ASN A 16 2.92 4.89 14.46
C ASN A 16 3.23 4.19 13.13
N TYR A 17 2.24 4.06 12.24
CA TYR A 17 2.34 3.32 10.99
C TYR A 17 3.52 3.78 10.14
N GLN A 18 3.70 5.09 10.00
CA GLN A 18 4.82 5.63 9.23
C GLN A 18 6.17 5.22 9.79
N GLU A 19 6.35 5.26 11.11
CA GLU A 19 7.61 4.90 11.75
C GLU A 19 7.90 3.40 11.59
N VAL A 20 6.90 2.57 11.82
CA VAL A 20 7.03 1.11 11.70
C VAL A 20 7.31 0.71 10.25
N LEU A 21 6.66 1.35 9.28
CA LEU A 21 6.88 1.08 7.86
C LEU A 21 8.28 1.50 7.41
N LEU A 22 8.78 2.65 7.86
CA LEU A 22 10.15 3.07 7.55
C LEU A 22 11.17 2.07 8.09
N LYS A 23 11.02 1.63 9.34
CA LYS A 23 11.88 0.59 9.93
C LYS A 23 11.84 -0.72 9.14
N ALA A 24 10.66 -1.10 8.62
CA ALA A 24 10.51 -2.30 7.81
C ALA A 24 11.20 -2.19 6.44
N ILE A 25 11.27 -0.98 5.87
CA ILE A 25 11.93 -0.70 4.59
C ILE A 25 13.45 -0.60 4.75
N GLU A 26 13.93 -0.20 5.92
CA GLU A 26 15.36 -0.19 6.22
C GLU A 26 15.95 -1.59 6.41
N ASP A 27 15.12 -2.63 6.55
CA ASP A 27 15.60 -4.01 6.66
C ASP A 27 15.95 -4.58 5.27
N GLU A 28 17.25 -4.55 4.95
CA GLU A 28 17.82 -5.05 3.70
C GLU A 28 17.62 -6.57 3.51
N ASN A 29 17.26 -7.31 4.58
CA ASN A 29 16.96 -8.75 4.51
C ASN A 29 15.52 -9.03 4.08
N VAL A 30 14.67 -8.00 4.03
CA VAL A 30 13.30 -8.09 3.52
C VAL A 30 13.36 -7.83 2.01
N GLY A 31 12.97 -8.82 1.22
CA GLY A 31 12.87 -8.67 -0.25
C GLY A 31 11.50 -8.15 -0.70
N VAL A 32 10.45 -8.53 0.02
CA VAL A 32 9.06 -8.17 -0.29
C VAL A 32 8.35 -7.77 1.00
N LEU A 33 7.74 -6.59 1.01
CA LEU A 33 6.96 -6.08 2.13
C LEU A 33 5.49 -5.95 1.71
N ALA A 34 4.62 -6.73 2.32
CA ALA A 34 3.18 -6.63 2.11
C ALA A 34 2.59 -5.63 3.12
N ALA A 35 1.88 -4.61 2.63
CA ALA A 35 1.23 -3.58 3.45
C ALA A 35 -0.25 -3.45 3.06
N ASP A 36 -1.14 -3.08 3.98
CA ASP A 36 -2.53 -2.80 3.62
C ASP A 36 -2.59 -1.52 2.77
N GLY A 37 -3.28 -1.61 1.63
CA GLY A 37 -3.42 -0.48 0.72
C GLY A 37 -4.10 0.75 1.33
N LYS A 38 -4.98 0.57 2.34
CA LYS A 38 -5.63 1.66 3.07
C LYS A 38 -4.67 2.32 4.05
N ASP A 39 -3.82 1.53 4.70
CA ASP A 39 -2.88 2.05 5.68
C ASP A 39 -1.76 2.87 5.00
N LEU A 40 -1.44 2.57 3.73
CA LEU A 40 -0.56 3.44 2.92
C LEU A 40 -1.09 4.86 2.72
N ASP A 41 -2.40 5.10 2.86
CA ASP A 41 -2.97 6.44 2.78
C ASP A 41 -2.80 7.23 4.11
N LEU A 42 -2.35 6.58 5.19
CA LEU A 42 -1.93 7.24 6.44
C LEU A 42 -0.55 7.89 6.33
N LEU A 43 0.21 7.58 5.27
CA LEU A 43 1.53 8.14 5.03
C LEU A 43 1.44 9.53 4.42
N ALA A 44 2.41 10.39 4.75
CA ALA A 44 2.58 11.63 4.02
C ALA A 44 2.84 11.33 2.52
N PRO A 45 2.35 12.15 1.57
CA PRO A 45 2.47 11.89 0.14
C PRO A 45 3.91 11.62 -0.34
N ASN A 46 4.87 12.37 0.23
CA ASN A 46 6.29 12.23 -0.08
C ASN A 46 6.86 10.88 0.40
N VAL A 47 6.43 10.42 1.58
CA VAL A 47 6.85 9.13 2.14
C VAL A 47 6.24 7.99 1.34
N ARG A 48 4.95 8.09 1.00
CA ARG A 48 4.26 7.10 0.16
C ARG A 48 4.95 6.91 -1.18
N ASN A 49 5.34 7.98 -1.87
CA ASN A 49 6.07 7.87 -3.13
C ASN A 49 7.44 7.20 -2.94
N LYS A 50 8.18 7.59 -1.91
CA LYS A 50 9.49 6.96 -1.58
C LYS A 50 9.36 5.46 -1.30
N VAL A 51 8.31 5.07 -0.57
CA VAL A 51 7.99 3.68 -0.23
C VAL A 51 7.66 2.87 -1.49
N LEU A 52 6.86 3.45 -2.40
CA LEU A 52 6.45 2.79 -3.64
C LEU A 52 7.57 2.71 -4.70
N ASP A 53 8.53 3.64 -4.67
CA ASP A 53 9.71 3.65 -5.54
C ASP A 53 10.86 2.78 -4.99
N SER A 54 10.73 2.27 -3.77
CA SER A 54 11.71 1.40 -3.13
C SER A 54 11.86 0.08 -3.88
N ILE A 55 13.08 -0.21 -4.34
CA ILE A 55 13.42 -1.44 -5.06
C ILE A 55 13.73 -2.59 -4.10
N GLN A 56 14.17 -2.29 -2.88
CA GLN A 56 14.52 -3.30 -1.88
C GLN A 56 14.24 -2.74 -0.47
N PRO A 57 13.20 -3.23 0.23
CA PRO A 57 12.18 -4.19 -0.20
C PRO A 57 11.22 -3.64 -1.26
N VAL A 58 10.67 -4.53 -2.08
CA VAL A 58 9.52 -4.22 -2.95
C VAL A 58 8.25 -4.18 -2.10
N VAL A 59 7.58 -3.04 -2.07
CA VAL A 59 6.35 -2.86 -1.27
C VAL A 59 5.12 -3.20 -2.11
N VAL A 60 4.37 -4.22 -1.69
CA VAL A 60 3.16 -4.69 -2.36
C VAL A 60 1.93 -4.30 -1.53
N PRO A 61 1.09 -3.38 -2.03
CA PRO A 61 -0.19 -3.09 -1.38
C PRO A 61 -1.15 -4.27 -1.52
N VAL A 62 -1.58 -4.83 -0.40
CA VAL A 62 -2.56 -5.92 -0.28
C VAL A 62 -3.88 -5.32 0.18
N GLY A 63 -5.02 -5.88 -0.23
CA GLY A 63 -6.32 -5.43 0.29
C GLY A 63 -6.95 -4.24 -0.46
N ARG A 64 -6.34 -3.75 -1.55
CA ARG A 64 -7.11 -3.06 -2.62
C ARG A 64 -8.01 -4.07 -3.35
N GLY A 65 -9.01 -4.58 -2.64
CA GLY A 65 -10.09 -5.38 -3.19
C GLY A 65 -11.08 -4.49 -3.94
N GLU A 66 -11.26 -4.80 -5.23
CA GLU A 66 -12.42 -4.51 -6.09
C GLU A 66 -12.83 -3.06 -6.40
N THR A 67 -12.63 -2.07 -5.53
CA THR A 67 -13.13 -0.70 -5.78
C THR A 67 -12.29 0.05 -6.83
N ASP A 68 -10.97 -0.17 -6.85
CA ASP A 68 -10.04 0.53 -7.76
C ASP A 68 -10.21 0.08 -9.22
N LEU A 69 -10.56 -1.19 -9.45
CA LEU A 69 -10.81 -1.74 -10.80
C LEU A 69 -12.12 -1.21 -11.38
N ARG A 70 -13.21 -1.18 -10.60
CA ARG A 70 -14.49 -0.62 -11.06
C ARG A 70 -14.41 0.88 -11.34
N GLU A 71 -13.68 1.63 -10.51
CA GLU A 71 -13.49 3.08 -10.70
C GLU A 71 -12.54 3.40 -11.87
N LYS A 72 -11.48 2.61 -12.09
CA LYS A 72 -10.63 2.72 -13.29
C LYS A 72 -11.39 2.38 -14.58
N VAL A 73 -12.27 1.37 -14.55
CA VAL A 73 -13.13 1.01 -15.69
C VAL A 73 -14.15 2.13 -15.96
N LYS A 74 -14.77 2.74 -14.94
CA LYS A 74 -15.66 3.90 -15.13
C LYS A 74 -14.96 5.09 -15.78
N ARG A 75 -13.73 5.42 -15.35
CA ARG A 75 -12.97 6.55 -15.93
C ARG A 75 -12.53 6.30 -17.38
N ALA A 76 -12.23 5.06 -17.74
CA ALA A 76 -11.82 4.70 -19.10
C ALA A 76 -12.99 4.63 -20.10
N ILE A 77 -14.22 4.35 -19.64
CA ILE A 77 -15.40 4.22 -20.51
C ILE A 77 -16.10 5.57 -20.74
N GLY A 78 -15.61 6.67 -20.16
CA GLY A 78 -16.08 8.01 -20.53
C GLY A 78 -17.57 8.23 -20.27
N VAL A 79 -18.12 7.64 -19.21
CA VAL A 79 -19.42 8.08 -18.70
C VAL A 79 -19.16 9.35 -17.91
N ASP A 80 -19.24 10.45 -18.66
CA ASP A 80 -19.44 11.79 -18.16
C ASP A 80 -20.65 11.77 -17.23
N LEU A 81 -20.42 11.76 -15.92
CA LEU A 81 -21.48 11.92 -14.94
C LEU A 81 -21.67 13.41 -14.67
N TYR A 82 -22.03 14.16 -15.71
CA TYR A 82 -23.01 15.22 -15.54
C TYR A 82 -24.37 14.56 -15.32
N LYS A 83 -24.92 14.71 -14.12
CA LYS A 83 -26.30 15.21 -13.98
C LYS A 83 -26.62 15.63 -12.55
N GLU A 84 -27.39 16.70 -12.53
CA GLU A 84 -27.82 17.56 -11.44
C GLU A 84 -28.62 16.83 -10.35
N GLY A 85 -28.55 17.43 -9.16
CA GLY A 85 -29.38 17.20 -7.99
C GLY A 85 -28.97 18.15 -6.89
#